data_AF-S6VYS8-F1
#
_entry.id   AF-S6VYS8-F1
#
_cell.length_a   1.000
_cell.length_b   1.000
_cell.length_c   1.000
_cell.angle_alpha   90.00
_cell.angle_beta   90.00
_cell.angle_gamma   90.00
#
_symmetry.space_group_name_H-M   'P 1'
#
loop_
_entity.id
_entity.type
_entity.pdbx_description
1 polymer ?
#
loop_
_entity_poly.entity_id
_entity_poly.type
_entity_poly.pdbx_seq_one_letter_code
_entity_poly.pdbx_strand_id
1 'polypeptide(L)' 'TERAAALGQWCQGFLAGFGLAIGDKVLGSEAKAVLEDLAAIAQVQDALEESEDGETDYMEVMEYMRVAPLLLFTEFNE' A
#
# COMPACT_ATOMS: atom_id res chain seq x y z
N THR A 1 -10.98 -12.10 -8.32
CA THR A 1 -11.51 -11.01 -7.47
C THR A 1 -10.96 -11.11 -6.07
N GLU A 2 -10.74 -12.32 -5.56
CA GLU A 2 -10.32 -12.51 -4.17
C GLU A 2 -8.92 -11.98 -3.84
N ARG A 3 -7.96 -12.02 -4.78
CA ARG A 3 -6.56 -11.62 -4.54
C ARG A 3 -6.39 -10.10 -4.50
N ALA A 4 -6.86 -9.39 -5.52
CA ALA A 4 -6.77 -7.94 -5.53
C ALA A 4 -7.62 -7.32 -4.41
N ALA A 5 -8.79 -7.89 -4.12
CA ALA A 5 -9.61 -7.44 -2.99
C ALA A 5 -8.89 -7.66 -1.64
N ALA A 6 -8.25 -8.81 -1.44
CA ALA A 6 -7.47 -9.08 -0.22
C ALA A 6 -6.28 -8.11 -0.08
N LEU A 7 -5.61 -7.79 -1.19
CA LEU A 7 -4.54 -6.78 -1.20
C LEU A 7 -5.08 -5.39 -0.81
N GLY A 8 -6.21 -4.96 -1.40
CA GLY A 8 -6.84 -3.70 -1.06
C GLY A 8 -7.22 -3.63 0.43
N GLN A 9 -7.78 -4.71 0.98
CA GLN A 9 -8.08 -4.82 2.42
C GLN A 9 -6.82 -4.75 3.28
N TRP A 10 -5.72 -5.37 2.85
CA TRP A 10 -4.44 -5.28 3.56
C TRP A 10 -3.94 -3.83 3.60
N CYS A 11 -3.97 -3.11 2.48
CA CYS A 11 -3.59 -1.70 2.41
C CYS A 11 -4.46 -0.84 3.33
N GLN A 12 -5.78 -1.06 3.36
CA GLN A 12 -6.69 -0.35 4.26
C GLN A 12 -6.35 -0.61 5.73
N GLY A 13 -6.12 -1.87 6.11
CA GLY A 13 -5.73 -2.26 7.46
C GLY A 13 -4.39 -1.67 7.88
N PHE A 14 -3.40 -1.70 6.98
CA PHE A 14 -2.09 -1.12 7.21
C PHE A 14 -2.18 0.40 7.41
N LEU A 15 -2.87 1.13 6.53
CA LEU A 15 -3.05 2.59 6.64
C LEU A 15 -3.74 2.98 7.94
N ALA A 16 -4.79 2.26 8.33
CA ALA A 16 -5.50 2.51 9.59
C ALA A 16 -4.58 2.29 10.80
N GLY A 17 -3.86 1.16 10.83
CA GLY A 17 -2.93 0.84 11.92
C GLY A 17 -1.75 1.80 11.98
N PHE A 18 -1.17 2.15 10.83
CA PHE A 18 -0.07 3.10 10.73
C PHE A 18 -0.49 4.49 11.23
N GLY A 19 -1.65 5.00 10.80
CA GLY A 19 -2.19 6.27 11.27
C GLY A 19 -2.38 6.32 12.79
N LEU A 20 -2.87 5.24 13.40
CA LEU A 20 -3.00 5.12 14.86
C LEU A 20 -1.63 5.08 15.57
N ALA A 21 -0.64 4.40 14.98
CA ALA A 21 0.69 4.25 15.57
C ALA A 21 1.53 5.54 15.47
N ILE A 22 1.42 6.26 14.35
CA ILE A 22 2.25 7.43 14.05
C ILE A 22 1.75 8.71 14.74
N GLY A 23 0.44 8.80 15.01
CA GLY A 23 -0.19 9.95 15.67
C GLY A 23 0.05 11.25 14.91
N ASP A 24 0.42 12.31 15.63
CA ASP A 24 0.64 13.65 15.07
C ASP A 24 2.08 13.88 14.55
N LYS A 25 2.90 12.84 14.39
CA LYS A 25 4.26 13.01 13.88
C LYS A 25 4.22 13.53 12.44
N VAL A 26 5.14 14.44 12.14
CA VAL A 26 5.33 14.96 10.78
C VAL A 26 6.02 13.90 9.93
N LEU A 27 5.39 13.54 8.82
CA LEU A 27 5.92 12.58 7.85
C LEU A 27 6.87 13.25 6.86
N GLY A 28 7.96 12.56 6.51
CA GLY A 28 8.81 12.89 5.38
C GLY A 28 8.06 12.77 4.04
N SER A 29 8.61 13.33 2.97
CA SER A 29 8.01 13.27 1.63
C SER A 29 7.92 11.83 1.11
N GLU A 30 8.91 11.00 1.44
CA GLU A 30 8.97 9.60 1.00
C GLU A 30 7.90 8.76 1.73
N ALA A 31 7.80 8.86 3.06
CA ALA A 31 6.69 8.24 3.80
C ALA A 31 5.31 8.66 3.28
N LYS A 32 5.11 9.94 2.96
CA LYS A 32 3.84 10.41 2.39
C LYS A 32 3.54 9.77 1.05
N ALA A 33 4.50 9.73 0.13
CA ALA A 33 4.33 9.12 -1.18
C ALA A 33 3.94 7.63 -1.05
N VAL A 34 4.64 6.89 -0.17
CA VAL A 34 4.30 5.49 0.10
C VAL A 34 2.87 5.34 0.61
N LEU A 35 2.44 6.15 1.57
CA LEU A 35 1.08 6.08 2.10
C LEU A 35 0.01 6.45 1.06
N GLU A 36 0.31 7.41 0.19
CA GLU A 36 -0.56 7.79 -0.94
C GLU A 36 -0.69 6.65 -1.96
N ASP A 37 0.40 5.97 -2.29
CA ASP A 37 0.40 4.79 -3.17
C ASP A 37 -0.43 3.65 -2.57
N LEU A 38 -0.23 3.34 -1.28
CA LEU A 38 -1.03 2.33 -0.57
C LEU A 38 -2.52 2.69 -0.58
N ALA A 39 -2.85 3.98 -0.42
CA ALA A 39 -4.23 4.45 -0.46
C ALA A 39 -4.83 4.31 -1.87
N ALA A 40 -4.05 4.55 -2.92
CA ALA A 40 -4.49 4.33 -4.30
C ALA A 40 -4.75 2.84 -4.56
N ILE A 41 -3.83 1.95 -4.17
CA ILE A 41 -3.97 0.50 -4.32
C ILE A 41 -5.24 0.00 -3.60
N ALA A 42 -5.53 0.54 -2.41
CA ALA A 42 -6.73 0.22 -1.63
C ALA A 42 -8.08 0.61 -2.27
N GLN A 43 -8.06 1.37 -3.37
CA GLN A 43 -9.27 1.81 -4.10
C GLN A 43 -9.39 1.18 -5.50
N VAL A 44 -8.33 0.62 -6.05
CA VAL A 44 -8.29 0.14 -7.46
C VAL A 44 -8.24 -1.38 -7.58
N GLN A 45 -8.55 -2.12 -6.51
CA GLN A 45 -8.52 -3.58 -6.51
C GLN A 45 -9.33 -4.23 -7.64
N ASP A 46 -10.51 -3.70 -7.97
CA ASP A 46 -11.36 -4.28 -9.01
C ASP A 46 -10.78 -3.99 -10.41
N ALA A 47 -10.20 -2.81 -10.60
CA ALA A 47 -9.56 -2.41 -11.85
C ALA A 47 -8.27 -3.19 -12.15
N LEU A 48 -7.55 -3.63 -11.10
CA LEU A 48 -6.31 -4.42 -11.22
C LEU A 48 -6.53 -5.81 -11.82
N GLU A 49 -7.71 -6.40 -11.67
CA GLU A 49 -8.00 -7.72 -12.23
C GLU A 49 -8.80 -7.66 -13.54
N GLU A 50 -9.53 -6.57 -13.78
CA GLU A 50 -10.32 -6.38 -14.99
C GLU A 50 -9.50 -5.90 -16.20
N SER A 51 -8.22 -5.53 -16.00
CA SER A 51 -7.34 -5.11 -17.10
C SER A 51 -6.91 -6.29 -17.98
N GLU A 52 -6.63 -6.03 -19.27
CA GLU A 52 -6.11 -7.04 -20.20
C GLU A 52 -4.76 -7.64 -19.74
N ASP A 53 -4.02 -6.88 -18.92
CA ASP A 53 -2.72 -7.25 -18.34
C ASP A 53 -2.80 -7.48 -16.81
N GLY A 54 -3.98 -7.76 -16.26
CA GLY A 54 -4.22 -7.70 -14.81
C GLY A 54 -3.33 -8.57 -13.93
N GLU A 55 -2.88 -9.73 -14.41
CA GLU A 55 -1.91 -10.54 -13.65
C GLU A 55 -0.52 -9.88 -13.60
N THR A 56 -0.08 -9.22 -14.69
CA THR A 56 1.18 -8.47 -14.72
C THR A 56 1.09 -7.27 -13.78
N ASP A 57 0.01 -6.48 -13.89
CA ASP A 57 -0.22 -5.31 -13.04
C ASP A 57 -0.27 -5.70 -11.55
N TYR A 58 -1.00 -6.78 -11.24
CA TYR A 58 -1.06 -7.32 -9.88
C TYR A 58 0.31 -7.76 -9.37
N MET A 59 1.13 -8.41 -10.20
CA MET A 59 2.46 -8.85 -9.82
C MET A 59 3.43 -7.68 -9.59
N GLU A 60 3.34 -6.61 -10.37
CA GLU A 60 4.11 -5.38 -10.15
C GLU A 60 3.75 -4.72 -8.82
N VAL A 61 2.44 -4.60 -8.53
CA VAL A 61 1.99 -4.07 -7.23
C VAL A 61 2.47 -4.97 -6.09
N MET A 62 2.38 -6.29 -6.23
CA MET A 62 2.88 -7.21 -5.21
C MET A 62 4.39 -7.08 -4.97
N GLU A 63 5.18 -6.78 -5.99
CA GLU A 63 6.61 -6.52 -5.83
C GLU A 63 6.86 -5.21 -5.07
N TYR A 64 6.14 -4.13 -5.44
CA TYR A 64 6.18 -2.86 -4.70
C TYR A 64 5.85 -3.05 -3.21
N MET A 65 4.81 -3.84 -2.92
CA MET A 65 4.34 -4.12 -1.56
C MET A 65 5.34 -4.90 -0.69
N ARG A 66 6.37 -5.53 -1.28
CA ARG A 66 7.47 -6.16 -0.52
C ARG A 66 8.43 -5.14 0.08
N VAL A 67 8.54 -3.96 -0.53
CA VAL A 67 9.53 -2.94 -0.16
C VAL A 67 8.89 -1.74 0.53
N ALA A 68 7.72 -1.30 0.08
CA ALA A 68 7.09 -0.08 0.56
C ALA A 68 6.89 -0.03 2.10
N PRO A 69 6.41 -1.09 2.78
CA PRO A 69 6.31 -1.08 4.23
C PRO A 69 7.66 -1.06 4.95
N LEU A 70 8.73 -1.59 4.33
CA LEU A 70 10.08 -1.58 4.90
C LEU A 70 10.68 -0.17 4.88
N LEU A 71 10.35 0.64 3.87
CA LEU A 71 10.74 2.04 3.82
C LEU A 71 10.15 2.82 5.01
N LEU A 72 8.85 2.66 5.25
CA LEU A 72 8.18 3.24 6.42
C LEU A 72 8.78 2.73 7.74
N PHE A 73 9.06 1.43 7.83
CA PHE A 73 9.68 0.87 9.03
C PHE A 73 11.04 1.52 9.31
N THR A 74 11.87 1.67 8.27
CA THR A 74 13.22 2.24 8.37
C THR A 74 13.19 3.72 8.77
N GLU A 75 12.22 4.49 8.26
CA GLU A 75 12.08 5.92 8.60
C GLU A 75 11.64 6.16 10.06
N PHE A 76 10.88 5.22 10.67
CA PHE A 76 10.22 5.45 11.96
C PHE A 76 10.66 4.53 13.12
N ASN A 77 11.53 3.54 12.90
CA ASN A 77 11.99 2.58 13.94
C ASN A 77 13.50 2.57 14.20
N GLU A 78 14.18 3.70 13.98
CA GLU A 78 15.50 3.92 14.59
C GLU A 78 15.40 4.33 16.08
#